data_AF-A0A2V5JQK4-F1
#
_entry.id   AF-A0A2V5JQK4-F1
#
_cell.length_a   1.000
_cell.length_b   1.000
_cell.length_c   1.000
_cell.angle_alpha   90.00
_cell.angle_beta   90.00
_cell.angle_gamma   90.00
#
_symmetry.space_group_name_H-M   'P 1'
#
loop_
_entity.id
_entity.type
_entity.pdbx_description
1 polymer ?
#
loop_
_entity_poly.entity_id
_entity_poly.type
_entity_poly.pdbx_seq_one_letter_code
_entity_poly.pdbx_strand_id
1 'polypeptide(L)' 'MDQKNDLVNIGTTDVMFVVGRNGHVKDIKIIENTSNEALANVSIQSIQDAQLPAMSDDVVAALPPEGLRMEIPFTIFVNR' A
#
# COMPACT_ATOMS: atom_id res chain seq x y z
N MET A 1 -7.05 -4.98 31.27
CA MET A 1 -7.47 -4.13 30.13
C MET A 1 -6.27 -4.07 29.21
N ASP A 2 -6.20 -5.05 28.32
CA ASP A 2 -4.99 -5.44 27.62
C ASP A 2 -4.73 -4.54 26.41
N GLN A 3 -3.82 -3.59 26.60
CA GLN A 3 -3.36 -2.58 25.63
C GLN A 3 -2.50 -3.17 24.48
N LYS A 4 -2.56 -4.48 24.24
CA LYS A 4 -1.68 -5.21 23.32
C LYS A 4 -2.31 -5.55 21.96
N ASN A 5 -3.60 -5.26 21.74
CA ASN A 5 -4.28 -5.59 20.49
C ASN A 5 -3.94 -4.66 19.31
N ASP A 6 -3.32 -3.50 19.56
CA ASP A 6 -3.01 -2.50 18.53
C ASP A 6 -1.56 -2.54 18.02
N LEU A 7 -0.75 -3.49 18.49
CA LEU A 7 0.63 -3.61 18.03
C LEU A 7 0.69 -4.26 16.65
N VAL A 8 1.42 -3.67 15.72
CA VAL A 8 1.66 -4.27 14.41
C VAL A 8 2.46 -5.56 14.60
N ASN A 9 1.92 -6.69 14.12
CA ASN A 9 2.57 -7.99 14.25
C ASN A 9 3.46 -8.32 13.05
N ILE A 10 4.33 -9.31 13.23
CA ILE A 10 5.12 -9.92 12.15
C ILE A 10 4.17 -10.55 11.14
N GLY A 11 4.52 -10.42 9.86
CA GLY A 11 3.75 -10.97 8.76
C GLY A 11 3.80 -10.07 7.53
N THR A 12 2.98 -10.42 6.55
CA THR A 12 2.86 -9.73 5.26
C THR A 12 1.42 -9.33 5.00
N THR A 13 1.24 -8.12 4.50
CA THR A 13 0.00 -7.64 3.89
C THR A 13 0.25 -7.35 2.42
N ASP A 14 -0.43 -8.08 1.54
CA ASP A 14 -0.40 -7.86 0.10
C ASP A 14 -1.46 -6.85 -0.28
N VAL A 15 -1.02 -5.74 -0.88
CA VAL A 15 -1.91 -4.61 -1.21
C VAL A 15 -1.87 -4.34 -2.70
N MET A 16 -3.05 -4.25 -3.29
CA MET A 16 -3.27 -3.82 -4.66
C MET A 16 -3.84 -2.40 -4.66
N PHE A 17 -3.33 -1.54 -5.52
CA PHE A 17 -3.84 -0.19 -5.70
C PHE A 17 -3.55 0.32 -7.12
N VAL A 18 -4.11 1.48 -7.46
CA VAL A 18 -3.89 2.11 -8.76
C VAL A 18 -3.28 3.49 -8.56
N VAL A 19 -2.17 3.76 -9.24
CA VAL A 19 -1.55 5.09 -9.27
C VAL A 19 -2.05 5.85 -10.50
N GLY A 20 -2.70 6.99 -10.26
CA GLY A 20 -3.15 7.89 -11.31
C GLY A 20 -2.00 8.71 -11.91
N ARG A 21 -2.23 9.31 -13.08
CA ARG A 21 -1.27 10.17 -13.80
C ARG A 21 -0.77 11.37 -12.99
N ASN A 22 -1.57 11.81 -12.02
CA ASN A 22 -1.25 12.89 -11.09
C ASN A 22 -0.44 12.41 -9.86
N GLY A 23 -0.04 11.14 -9.81
CA GLY A 23 0.67 10.54 -8.67
C GLY A 23 -0.26 10.13 -7.51
N HIS A 24 -1.56 10.41 -7.58
CA HIS A 24 -2.48 10.02 -6.51
C HIS A 24 -2.86 8.54 -6.59
N VAL A 25 -2.92 7.90 -5.43
CA VAL A 25 -3.34 6.50 -5.29
C VAL A 25 -4.86 6.41 -5.13
N LYS A 26 -5.47 5.41 -5.75
CA LYS A 26 -6.89 5.05 -5.62
C LYS A 26 -7.08 3.53 -5.61
N ASP A 27 -8.31 3.09 -5.34
CA ASP A 27 -8.73 1.68 -5.42
C ASP A 27 -7.86 0.72 -4.58
N ILE A 28 -7.43 1.16 -3.40
CA ILE A 28 -6.63 0.36 -2.47
C ILE A 28 -7.45 -0.83 -1.98
N LYS A 29 -6.88 -2.04 -2.09
CA LYS A 29 -7.48 -3.29 -1.64
C LYS A 29 -6.42 -4.19 -1.00
N ILE A 30 -6.76 -4.79 0.13
CA ILE A 30 -5.99 -5.89 0.70
C ILE A 30 -6.33 -7.16 -0.07
N ILE A 31 -5.32 -7.79 -0.66
CA ILE A 31 -5.45 -9.07 -1.35
C ILE A 31 -5.33 -10.20 -0.34
N GLU A 32 -4.30 -10.13 0.51
CA GLU A 32 -4.03 -11.09 1.56
C GLU A 32 -3.42 -10.37 2.77
N ASN A 33 -3.74 -10.86 3.98
CA ASN A 33 -3.05 -10.44 5.19
C ASN A 33 -2.81 -11.65 6.08
N THR A 34 -1.53 -11.92 6.34
CA THR A 34 -1.08 -13.05 7.17
C THR A 34 -0.87 -12.67 8.64
N SER A 35 -1.15 -11.43 9.00
CA SER A 35 -0.94 -10.86 10.33
C SER A 35 -2.25 -10.36 10.96
N ASN A 36 -2.21 -9.22 11.65
CA ASN A 36 -3.38 -8.59 12.26
C ASN A 36 -3.90 -7.38 11.48
N GLU A 37 -5.08 -6.89 11.89
CA GLU A 37 -5.74 -5.73 11.29
C GLU A 37 -4.88 -4.44 11.40
N ALA A 38 -4.10 -4.30 12.48
CA ALA A 38 -3.19 -3.16 12.64
C ALA A 38 -2.16 -3.08 11.51
N LEU A 39 -1.59 -4.21 11.07
CA LEU A 39 -0.67 -4.23 9.92
C LEU A 39 -1.36 -3.79 8.62
N ALA A 40 -2.57 -4.29 8.36
CA ALA A 40 -3.33 -3.89 7.18
C ALA A 40 -3.63 -2.38 7.19
N ASN A 41 -4.08 -1.85 8.34
CA ASN A 41 -4.41 -0.44 8.49
C ASN A 41 -3.18 0.47 8.29
N VAL A 42 -2.05 0.13 8.91
CA VAL A 42 -0.81 0.88 8.73
C VAL A 42 -0.30 0.79 7.28
N SER A 43 -0.44 -0.36 6.62
CA SER A 43 -0.07 -0.52 5.21
C SER A 43 -0.92 0.38 4.30
N ILE A 44 -2.23 0.44 4.53
CA ILE A 44 -3.14 1.33 3.79
C ILE A 44 -2.77 2.79 4.02
N GLN A 45 -2.57 3.21 5.27
CA GLN A 45 -2.17 4.59 5.59
C GLN A 45 -0.84 4.95 4.93
N SER A 46 0.14 4.06 4.99
CA SER A 46 1.46 4.27 4.36
C SER A 46 1.37 4.50 2.85
N ILE A 47 0.45 3.80 2.17
CA ILE A 47 0.20 3.98 0.74
C ILE A 47 -0.50 5.32 0.45
N GLN A 48 -1.44 5.72 1.31
CA GLN A 48 -2.17 6.99 1.16
C GLN A 48 -1.29 8.21 1.44
N ASP A 49 -0.41 8.10 2.43
CA ASP A 49 0.52 9.15 2.84
C ASP A 49 1.74 9.26 1.91
N ALA A 50 1.97 8.24 1.08
CA ALA A 50 3.06 8.24 0.12
C ALA A 50 2.88 9.39 -0.88
N GLN A 51 3.79 10.36 -0.80
CA GLN A 51 3.88 11.43 -1.77
C GLN A 51 4.62 10.93 -3.01
N LEU A 52 3.88 10.43 -3.98
CA LEU A 52 4.45 10.06 -5.27
C LEU A 52 4.63 11.34 -6.11
N PRO A 53 5.82 11.53 -6.72
CA PRO A 53 6.02 12.65 -7.62
C PRO A 53 5.09 12.53 -8.82
N ALA A 54 4.76 13.68 -9.43
CA ALA A 54 4.09 13.67 -10.71
C ALA A 54 4.91 12.86 -11.73
N MET A 55 4.22 12.03 -12.50
CA MET A 55 4.87 11.22 -13.53
C MET A 55 5.36 12.12 -14.67
N SER A 56 6.46 11.75 -15.31
CA SER A 56 6.93 12.47 -16.49
C SER A 56 5.94 12.34 -17.65
N ASP A 57 5.93 13.31 -18.56
CA ASP A 57 5.01 13.34 -19.70
C ASP A 57 5.07 12.06 -20.55
N ASP A 58 6.28 11.51 -20.75
CA ASP A 58 6.49 10.26 -21.47
C ASP A 58 5.78 9.07 -20.79
N VAL A 59 5.81 9.03 -19.46
CA VAL A 59 5.14 7.98 -18.67
C VAL A 59 3.63 8.20 -18.69
N VAL A 60 3.16 9.44 -18.56
CA VAL A 60 1.74 9.81 -18.66
C VAL A 60 1.14 9.41 -20.01
N ALA A 61 1.90 9.58 -21.10
CA ALA A 61 1.49 9.21 -22.45
C ALA A 61 1.36 7.69 -22.64
N ALA A 62 2.21 6.91 -21.97
CA ALA A 62 2.21 5.45 -22.04
C ALA A 62 1.21 4.78 -21.06
N LEU A 63 0.67 5.54 -20.10
CA LEU A 63 -0.19 5.00 -19.05
C LEU A 63 -1.60 4.68 -19.53
N PRO A 64 -2.16 3.53 -19.11
CA PRO A 64 -3.57 3.23 -19.31
C PRO A 64 -4.47 4.35 -18.75
N PRO A 65 -5.67 4.57 -19.33
CA PRO A 65 -6.63 5.56 -18.83
C PRO A 65 -6.98 5.36 -17.34
N GLU A 66 -7.03 4.11 -16.90
CA GLU A 66 -7.32 3.72 -15.53
C GLU A 66 -6.18 4.04 -14.55
N GLY A 67 -4.94 4.17 -15.02
CA GLY A 67 -3.72 4.36 -14.23
C GLY A 67 -2.83 3.12 -14.21
N LEU A 68 -1.80 3.14 -13.37
CA LEU A 68 -0.90 1.99 -13.18
C LEU A 68 -1.40 1.13 -12.03
N ARG A 69 -1.81 -0.10 -12.32
CA ARG A 69 -2.12 -1.08 -11.28
C ARG A 69 -0.83 -1.62 -10.67
N MET A 70 -0.73 -1.51 -9.36
CA MET A 70 0.38 -2.02 -8.54
C MET A 70 -0.15 -3.07 -7.58
N GLU A 71 0.68 -4.08 -7.31
CA GLU A 71 0.45 -5.08 -6.27
C GLU A 71 1.79 -5.30 -5.56
N ILE A 72 1.87 -4.92 -4.29
CA ILE A 72 3.12 -4.96 -3.53
C ILE A 72 2.89 -5.54 -2.12
N PRO A 73 3.85 -6.33 -1.61
CA PRO A 73 3.83 -6.82 -0.24
C PRO A 73 4.39 -5.78 0.74
N PHE A 74 3.73 -5.63 1.89
CA PHE A 74 4.25 -4.97 3.08
C PHE A 74 4.61 -6.03 4.11
N THR A 75 5.91 -6.27 4.34
CA THR A 75 6.38 -7.32 5.25
C THR A 75 7.14 -6.75 6.44
N ILE A 76 6.73 -7.15 7.65
CA ILE A 76 7.47 -6.90 8.87
C ILE A 76 8.19 -8.18 9.28
N PHE A 77 9.52 -8.08 9.39
CA PHE A 77 10.38 -9.15 9.88
C PHE A 77 10.75 -8.93 11.34
N VAL A 78 11.06 -10.03 12.04
CA VAL A 78 11.69 -9.97 13.36
C VAL A 78 13.09 -9.40 13.19
N ASN A 79 13.43 -8.37 13.96
CA ASN A 79 14.81 -7.91 14.05
C ASN A 79 15.60 -8.98 14.84
N ARG A 80 16.54 -9.67 14.17
CA ARG A 80 17.40 -10.68 14.81
C ARG A 80 18.62 -10.04 15.44
#